data_AF-A0A950VJG1-F1
#
_entry.id   AF-A0A950VJG1-F1
#
_cell.length_a   1.000
_cell.length_b   1.000
_cell.length_c   1.000
_cell.angle_alpha   90.00
_cell.angle_beta   90.00
_cell.angle_gamma   90.00
#
_symmetry.space_group_name_H-M   'P 1'
#
loop_
_entity.id
_entity.type
_entity.pdbx_description
1 polymer ?
#
loop_
_entity_poly.entity_id
_entity_poly.type
_entity_poly.pdbx_seq_one_letter_code
_entity_poly.pdbx_strand_id
1 'polypeptide(L)' 'VVLMEHTAGGKPKLLHRCTLPLTGARVVDLVVTDLGVFEVDRDEGGLRLVDVAPGVTVEEIRAKTEAAFTPAPGLAAAA' A
#
# COMPACT_ATOMS: atom_id res chain seq x y z
N VAL A 1 9.11 9.01 -2.58
CA VAL A 1 8.30 8.14 -3.49
C VAL A 1 9.04 6.84 -3.76
N VAL A 2 8.35 5.69 -3.70
CA VAL A 2 8.90 4.35 -4.00
C VAL A 2 8.03 3.67 -5.06
N LEU A 3 8.65 3.12 -6.11
CA LEU A 3 7.99 2.23 -7.06
C LEU A 3 8.41 0.79 -6.82
N MET A 4 7.44 -0.11 -6.73
CA MET A 4 7.71 -1.54 -6.59
C MET A 4 6.51 -2.39 -6.98
N GLU A 5 6.76 -3.64 -7.35
CA GLU A 5 5.70 -4.66 -7.37
C GLU A 5 5.12 -4.84 -5.97
N HIS A 6 3.80 -5.04 -5.90
CA HIS A 6 3.00 -5.12 -4.68
C HIS A 6 3.27 -6.40 -3.89
N THR A 7 3.56 -7.50 -4.60
CA THR A 7 3.89 -8.80 -4.00
C THR A 7 5.22 -9.33 -4.52
N ALA A 8 5.92 -10.13 -3.71
CA ALA A 8 7.07 -10.90 -4.14
C ALA A 8 6.70 -12.39 -4.11
N GLY A 9 6.53 -13.02 -5.27
CA GLY A 9 6.14 -14.43 -5.35
C GLY A 9 4.83 -14.75 -4.62
N GLY A 10 3.85 -13.84 -4.68
CA GLY A 10 2.57 -13.96 -3.99
C GLY A 10 2.58 -13.55 -2.52
N LYS A 11 3.74 -13.18 -1.94
CA LYS A 11 3.82 -12.68 -0.56
C LYS A 11 3.70 -11.15 -0.51
N PRO A 12 2.90 -10.58 0.41
CA PRO A 12 2.81 -9.13 0.60
C PRO A 12 4.16 -8.50 0.91
N LYS A 13 4.42 -7.31 0.34
CA LYS A 13 5.61 -6.49 0.68
C LYS A 13 5.29 -5.33 1.60
N LEU A 14 4.03 -4.91 1.62
CA LEU A 14 3.50 -3.93 2.55
C LEU A 14 3.07 -4.64 3.84
N LEU A 15 3.97 -4.64 4.83
CA LEU A 15 3.83 -5.34 6.11
C LEU A 15 3.55 -4.36 7.25
N HIS A 16 3.04 -4.86 8.39
CA HIS A 16 2.95 -4.06 9.61
C HIS A 16 4.32 -3.61 10.12
N ARG A 17 5.36 -4.43 9.89
CA ARG A 17 6.74 -4.15 10.25
C ARG A 17 7.67 -4.77 9.21
N CYS A 18 8.63 -3.99 8.72
CA CYS A 18 9.66 -4.52 7.83
C CYS A 18 10.46 -5.61 8.55
N THR A 19 10.61 -6.76 7.88
CA THR A 19 11.41 -7.90 8.36
C THR A 19 12.88 -7.78 7.98
N LEU A 20 13.18 -6.99 6.95
CA LEU A 20 14.52 -6.67 6.48
C LEU A 20 15.08 -5.42 7.20
N PRO A 21 16.42 -5.27 7.26
CA PRO A 21 17.04 -4.07 7.79
C PRO A 21 16.48 -2.80 7.15
N LEU A 22 16.05 -1.86 7.98
CA LEU A 22 15.48 -0.59 7.52
C LEU A 22 16.57 0.25 6.85
N THR A 23 16.31 0.70 5.62
CA THR A 23 17.13 1.73 4.97
C THR A 23 16.88 3.12 5.57
N GLY A 24 15.67 3.37 6.06
CA GLY A 24 15.28 4.59 6.77
C GLY A 24 13.92 4.43 7.44
N ALA A 25 13.73 5.07 8.60
CA ALA A 25 12.47 5.02 9.33
C ALA A 25 11.58 6.21 8.94
N ARG A 26 10.31 5.94 8.59
CA ARG A 26 9.31 6.97 8.23
C ARG A 26 9.83 7.95 7.17
N VAL A 27 10.49 7.43 6.13
CA VAL A 27 11.09 8.24 5.04
C VAL A 27 10.29 8.25 3.76
N VAL A 28 9.26 7.41 3.66
CA VAL A 28 8.46 7.24 2.44
C VAL A 28 7.19 8.07 2.58
N ASP A 29 6.89 8.89 1.58
CA ASP A 29 5.65 9.68 1.50
C ASP A 29 4.59 9.01 0.59
N LEU A 30 5.05 8.32 -0.46
CA LEU A 30 4.19 7.72 -1.49
C LEU A 30 4.78 6.37 -1.94
N VAL A 31 3.92 5.36 -2.02
CA VAL A 31 4.21 4.03 -2.56
C VAL A 31 3.33 3.80 -3.77
N VAL A 32 3.95 3.54 -4.92
CA VAL A 32 3.26 3.22 -6.16
C VAL A 32 3.53 1.76 -6.49
N THR A 33 2.46 0.98 -6.66
CA THR A 33 2.54 -0.43 -7.07
C THR A 33 1.71 -0.70 -8.32
N ASP A 34 1.84 -1.91 -8.85
CA ASP A 34 1.05 -2.44 -9.97
C ASP A 34 -0.47 -2.54 -9.66
N LEU A 35 -0.84 -2.57 -8.38
CA LEU A 35 -2.24 -2.69 -7.93
C LEU A 35 -2.86 -1.34 -7.50
N GLY A 36 -2.05 -0.36 -7.13
CA GLY A 36 -2.57 0.90 -6.62
C GLY A 36 -1.50 1.82 -6.05
N VAL A 37 -1.96 2.98 -5.56
CA VAL A 37 -1.12 4.04 -5.02
C VAL A 37 -1.49 4.28 -3.56
N PHE A 38 -0.48 4.31 -2.69
CA PHE A 38 -0.62 4.55 -1.27
C PHE A 38 0.15 5.78 -0.83
N GLU A 39 -0.52 6.70 -0.14
CA GLU A 39 0.11 7.74 0.66
C GLU A 39 0.47 7.19 2.04
N VAL A 40 1.61 7.60 2.56
CA VAL A 40 2.10 7.21 3.88
C VAL A 40 2.13 8.44 4.78
N ASP A 41 1.38 8.39 5.87
CA ASP A 41 1.48 9.40 6.93
C ASP A 41 2.77 9.16 7.72
N ARG A 42 3.69 10.14 7.66
CA ARG A 42 5.00 10.05 8.29
C ARG A 42 4.98 10.42 9.78
N ASP A 43 3.98 11.17 10.22
CA ASP A 43 3.86 11.70 11.57
C ASP A 43 3.11 10.70 12.46
N GLU A 44 1.90 10.32 12.05
CA GLU A 44 1.02 9.43 12.79
C GLU A 44 1.30 7.95 12.50
N GLY A 45 1.83 7.65 11.30
CA GLY A 45 2.07 6.28 10.87
C GLY A 45 0.76 5.65 10.38
N GLY A 46 0.55 5.66 9.07
CA GLY A 46 -0.64 5.09 8.45
C GLY A 46 -0.51 5.02 6.94
N LEU A 47 -1.26 4.10 6.32
CA LEU A 47 -1.35 3.97 4.88
C LEU A 47 -2.73 4.42 4.41
N ARG A 48 -2.75 5.26 3.39
CA ARG A 48 -3.97 5.71 2.73
C ARG A 48 -3.93 5.29 1.27
N LEU A 49 -4.87 4.45 0.85
CA LEU A 49 -5.00 4.05 -0.56
C LEU A 49 -5.68 5.19 -1.32
N VAL A 50 -4.97 5.80 -2.25
CA VAL A 50 -5.45 6.97 -3.00
C VAL A 50 -5.86 6.67 -4.43
N ASP A 51 -5.35 5.59 -5.02
CA ASP A 51 -5.71 5.16 -6.36
C ASP A 51 -5.58 3.64 -6.50
N VAL A 52 -6.33 3.07 -7.43
CA VAL A 52 -6.38 1.62 -7.69
C VAL A 52 -6.19 1.38 -9.19
N ALA A 53 -5.41 0.35 -9.52
CA ALA A 53 -5.20 -0.03 -10.90
C ALA A 53 -6.53 -0.45 -11.58
N PRO A 54 -6.69 -0.19 -12.90
CA PRO A 54 -7.91 -0.59 -13.61
C PRO A 54 -8.20 -2.09 -13.48
N GLY A 55 -9.42 -2.43 -13.03
CA GLY A 55 -9.84 -3.82 -12.87
C GLY A 55 -9.40 -4.49 -11.57
N VAL A 56 -8.71 -3.78 -10.68
CA VAL A 56 -8.36 -4.24 -9.33
C VAL A 56 -9.38 -3.70 -8.32
N THR A 57 -9.73 -4.50 -7.31
CA THR A 57 -10.62 -4.08 -6.23
C THR A 57 -9.86 -3.77 -4.94
N VAL A 58 -10.47 -2.97 -4.06
CA VAL A 58 -9.87 -2.65 -2.75
C VAL A 58 -9.72 -3.91 -1.91
N GLU A 59 -10.63 -4.87 -2.06
CA GLU A 59 -10.63 -6.17 -1.43
C GLU A 59 -9.43 -7.01 -1.89
N GLU A 60 -9.13 -7.03 -3.19
CA GLU A 60 -7.95 -7.71 -3.72
C GLU A 60 -6.65 -7.11 -3.18
N ILE A 61 -6.57 -5.78 -3.13
CA ILE A 61 -5.44 -5.08 -2.53
C ILE A 61 -5.31 -5.44 -1.05
N ARG A 62 -6.42 -5.47 -0.31
CA ARG A 62 -6.45 -5.84 1.10
C ARG A 62 -6.06 -7.30 1.33
N ALA A 63 -6.35 -8.20 0.39
CA ALA A 63 -5.88 -9.59 0.46
C ALA A 63 -4.38 -9.73 0.18
N LYS A 64 -3.79 -8.81 -0.61
CA LYS A 64 -2.38 -8.80 -0.99
C LYS A 64 -1.50 -7.84 -0.18
N THR A 65 -2.10 -7.10 0.75
CA THR A 65 -1.44 -6.15 1.66
C THR A 65 -1.64 -6.62 3.10
N GLU A 66 -0.56 -6.82 3.84
CA GLU A 66 -0.66 -7.16 5.27
C GLU A 66 -0.88 -5.90 6.12
N ALA A 67 -0.29 -4.78 5.72
CA ALA A 67 -0.43 -3.52 6.43
C ALA A 67 -1.88 -2.98 6.44
N ALA A 68 -2.29 -2.40 7.57
CA ALA A 68 -3.58 -1.73 7.65
C ALA A 68 -3.56 -0.43 6.84
N PHE A 69 -4.54 -0.26 5.96
CA PHE A 69 -4.72 0.97 5.19
C PHE A 69 -6.19 1.39 5.14
N THR A 70 -6.39 2.69 4.89
CA THR A 70 -7.71 3.31 4.74
C THR A 70 -7.88 3.81 3.30
N PRO A 71 -8.92 3.40 2.56
CA PRO A 71 -9.19 3.93 1.23
C PRO A 71 -9.61 5.41 1.29
N ALA A 72 -9.18 6.18 0.29
CA ALA A 72 -9.57 7.57 0.13
C ALA A 72 -11.09 7.68 -0.14
N PRO A 73 -11.74 8.77 0.31
CA PRO A 73 -13.15 9.02 -0.02
C PRO A 73 -13.31 9.06 -1.55
N GLY A 74 -14.15 8.20 -2.10
CA GLY A 74 -14.40 8.10 -3.55
C GLY A 74 -13.76 6.88 -4.23
N LEU A 75 -12.82 6.19 -3.58
CA LEU A 75 -12.46 4.82 -3.93
C LEU A 75 -13.55 3.88 -3.38
N ALA A 76 -14.73 3.92 -4.00
CA ALA A 76 -15.75 2.92 -3.74
C ALA A 76 -15.21 1.57 -4.22
N ALA A 77 -15.30 0.55 -3.37
CA ALA A 77 -15.13 -0.84 -3.76
C ALA A 77 -15.97 -1.07 -5.02
N ALA A 78 -15.33 -1.23 -6.17
CA ALA A 78 -16.02 -1.47 -7.42
C ALA A 78 -16.82 -2.77 -7.24
N ALA A 79 -18.14 -2.63 -7.25
CA ALA A 79 -19.11 -3.72 -7.25
C ALA A 79 -19.11 -4.45 -8.60
#